data_AF-A0A538BG39-F1
#
_entry.id   AF-A0A538BG39-F1
#
_cell.length_a   1.000
_cell.length_b   1.000
_cell.length_c   1.000
_cell.angle_alpha   90.00
_cell.angle_beta   90.00
_cell.angle_gamma   90.00
#
_symmetry.space_group_name_H-M   'P 1'
#
loop_
_entity.id
_entity.type
_entity.pdbx_description
1 polymer ?
#
loop_
_entity_poly.entity_id
_entity_poly.type
_entity_poly.pdbx_seq_one_letter_code
_entity_poly.pdbx_strand_id
1 'polypeptide(L)'
;AALAAMDSGIDHLVLDLTAVPFMDSSGLGVIVACLKRLREMGGDLAVVSPPSSPTTKLLSLTGLDHAIPTHATLDRALHAAR
;
A
#
# COMPACT_ATOMS: atom_id res chain seq x y z
N ALA A 1 -10.59 -7.14 -5.36
CA ALA A 1 -10.87 -7.03 -3.91
C ALA A 1 -10.61 -5.61 -3.40
N ALA A 2 -9.38 -5.08 -3.45
CA ALA A 2 -9.07 -3.72 -2.98
C ALA A 2 -9.83 -2.59 -3.72
N LEU A 3 -9.80 -2.60 -5.06
CA LEU A 3 -10.50 -1.59 -5.87
C LEU A 3 -12.03 -1.58 -5.63
N ALA A 4 -12.64 -2.75 -5.39
CA ALA A 4 -14.07 -2.86 -5.11
C ALA A 4 -14.43 -2.33 -3.71
N ALA A 5 -13.51 -2.40 -2.75
CA ALA A 5 -13.72 -1.82 -1.43
C ALA A 5 -13.77 -0.28 -1.48
N MET A 6 -13.01 0.33 -2.38
CA MET A 6 -12.98 1.79 -2.53
C MET A 6 -14.32 2.35 -3.05
N ASP A 7 -15.04 1.58 -3.87
CA ASP A 7 -16.36 1.98 -4.38
C ASP A 7 -17.45 2.03 -3.30
N SER A 8 -17.16 1.56 -2.08
CA SER A 8 -18.05 1.61 -0.92
C SER A 8 -17.90 2.86 -0.05
N GLY A 9 -17.08 3.83 -0.46
CA GLY A 9 -16.83 5.06 0.30
C GLY A 9 -15.66 4.97 1.29
N ILE A 10 -14.81 3.95 1.17
CA ILE A 10 -13.56 3.86 1.92
C ILE A 10 -12.53 4.79 1.27
N ASP A 11 -12.07 5.79 2.02
CA ASP A 11 -11.05 6.76 1.65
C ASP A 11 -9.65 6.41 2.20
N HIS A 12 -9.56 5.58 3.25
CA HIS A 12 -8.28 5.10 3.78
C HIS A 12 -8.13 3.59 3.65
N LEU A 13 -7.05 3.15 2.99
CA LEU A 13 -6.75 1.74 2.79
C LEU A 13 -5.37 1.37 3.35
N VAL A 14 -5.30 0.23 4.04
CA VAL A 14 -4.03 -0.40 4.42
C VAL A 14 -3.92 -1.74 3.68
N LEU A 15 -2.85 -1.91 2.91
CA LEU A 15 -2.54 -3.18 2.24
C LEU A 15 -1.46 -3.94 3.02
N ASP A 16 -1.82 -5.10 3.57
CA ASP A 16 -0.87 -5.97 4.24
C ASP A 16 -0.16 -6.90 3.25
N LEU A 17 1.13 -6.65 3.02
CA LEU A 17 1.98 -7.42 2.11
C LEU A 17 2.85 -8.46 2.84
N THR A 18 2.66 -8.65 4.15
CA THR A 18 3.48 -9.56 4.98
C THR A 18 3.51 -10.99 4.44
N ALA A 19 2.40 -11.46 3.89
CA ALA A 19 2.27 -12.81 3.33
C ALA A 19 2.56 -12.89 1.81
N VAL A 20 3.06 -11.81 1.19
CA VAL A 20 3.35 -11.76 -0.25
C VAL A 20 4.81 -12.17 -0.50
N PRO A 21 5.06 -13.38 -1.03
CA PRO A 21 6.42 -13.88 -1.22
C PRO A 21 7.13 -13.26 -2.43
N PHE A 22 6.38 -12.65 -3.35
CA PHE A 22 6.89 -12.07 -4.59
C PHE A 22 5.96 -10.99 -5.13
N MET A 23 6.52 -9.96 -5.76
CA MET A 23 5.80 -8.89 -6.43
C MET A 23 6.57 -8.44 -7.66
N ASP A 24 5.85 -8.16 -8.74
CA ASP A 24 6.37 -7.71 -10.04
C ASP A 24 5.87 -6.30 -10.39
N SER A 25 6.09 -5.87 -11.64
CA SER A 25 5.60 -4.60 -12.17
C SER A 25 4.06 -4.52 -12.17
N SER A 26 3.38 -5.65 -12.36
CA SER A 26 1.92 -5.74 -12.35
C SER A 26 1.36 -5.40 -10.96
N GLY A 27 1.93 -6.00 -9.92
CA GLY A 27 1.56 -5.73 -8.53
C GLY A 27 1.80 -4.27 -8.13
N LEU A 28 2.94 -3.70 -8.53
CA LEU A 28 3.22 -2.28 -8.32
C LEU A 28 2.22 -1.37 -9.05
N GLY A 29 1.88 -1.71 -10.30
CA GLY A 29 0.90 -0.96 -11.08
C GLY A 29 -0.47 -0.89 -10.40
N VAL A 30 -0.90 -1.99 -9.77
CA VAL A 30 -2.13 -2.03 -8.97
C VAL A 30 -2.03 -1.13 -7.74
N ILE A 31 -0.92 -1.17 -7.01
CA ILE A 31 -0.70 -0.31 -5.83
C ILE A 31 -0.77 1.18 -6.22
N VAL A 32 -0.09 1.57 -7.31
CA VAL A 32 -0.10 2.94 -7.83
C VAL A 32 -1.50 3.36 -8.28
N ALA A 33 -2.26 2.48 -8.94
CA ALA A 33 -3.63 2.75 -9.35
C ALA A 33 -4.55 2.98 -8.14
N CYS A 34 -4.43 2.15 -7.09
CA CYS A 34 -5.17 2.32 -5.84
C CYS A 34 -4.83 3.67 -5.18
N LEU A 35 -3.54 4.01 -5.05
CA LEU A 35 -3.10 5.28 -4.45
C LEU A 35 -3.71 6.48 -5.18
N LYS A 36 -3.63 6.49 -6.52
CA LYS A 36 -4.18 7.57 -7.35
C LYS A 36 -5.67 7.75 -7.11
N ARG A 37 -6.43 6.65 -7.18
CA ARG A 37 -7.89 6.68 -7.03
C ARG A 37 -8.32 7.08 -5.60
N LEU A 38 -7.59 6.65 -4.56
CA LEU A 38 -7.86 7.09 -3.18
C LEU A 38 -7.63 8.60 -3.04
N ARG A 39 -6.51 9.11 -3.57
CA ARG A 39 -6.20 10.56 -3.53
C ARG A 39 -7.20 11.41 -4.29
N GLU A 40 -7.72 10.94 -5.42
CA GLU A 40 -8.80 11.61 -6.16
C GLU A 40 -10.07 11.78 -5.32
N MET A 41 -10.30 10.91 -4.33
CA MET A 41 -11.44 10.97 -3.41
C MET A 41 -11.09 11.63 -2.07
N GLY A 42 -9.90 12.24 -1.93
CA GLY A 42 -9.44 12.86 -0.69
C GLY A 42 -8.86 11.89 0.34
N GLY A 43 -8.65 10.64 -0.04
CA GLY A 43 -8.14 9.55 0.77
C GLY A 43 -6.66 9.26 0.60
N ASP A 44 -6.16 8.20 1.25
CA ASP A 44 -4.77 7.77 1.11
C ASP A 44 -4.56 6.25 1.31
N LEU A 45 -3.39 5.77 0.88
CA LEU A 45 -2.98 4.37 0.95
C LEU A 45 -1.73 4.21 1.81
N ALA A 46 -1.75 3.26 2.74
CA ALA A 46 -0.57 2.77 3.42
C ALA A 46 -0.32 1.29 3.11
N VAL A 47 0.94 0.85 3.22
CA VAL A 47 1.33 -0.55 3.03
C VAL A 47 2.04 -1.09 4.27
N VAL A 48 1.77 -2.34 4.60
CA VAL A 48 2.55 -3.11 5.57
C VAL A 48 3.52 -3.96 4.79
N SER A 49 4.81 -3.73 5.00
CA SER A 49 5.88 -4.47 4.35
C SER A 49 7.02 -4.64 5.34
N PRO A 50 7.21 -5.85 5.92
CA PRO A 50 8.25 -6.07 6.91
C PRO A 50 9.65 -5.72 6.39
N PRO A 51 10.58 -5.29 7.27
CA PRO A 51 11.98 -5.09 6.90
C PRO A 51 12.53 -6.35 6.23
N SER A 52 13.34 -6.16 5.18
CA SER A 52 13.95 -7.24 4.39
C SER A 52 13.00 -8.12 3.56
N SER A 53 11.69 -7.82 3.51
CA SER A 53 10.78 -8.51 2.60
C SER A 53 11.07 -8.17 1.12
N PRO A 54 10.75 -9.08 0.17
CA PRO A 54 10.89 -8.80 -1.26
C PRO A 54 10.11 -7.55 -1.70
N THR A 55 8.94 -7.31 -1.11
CA THR A 55 8.10 -6.15 -1.37
C THR A 55 8.74 -4.84 -0.89
N THR A 56 9.36 -4.82 0.29
CA THR A 56 10.09 -3.62 0.78
C THR A 56 11.24 -3.27 -0.16
N LYS A 57 11.99 -4.28 -0.62
CA LYS A 57 13.08 -4.06 -1.58
C LYS A 57 12.56 -3.49 -2.90
N LEU A 58 11.46 -4.02 -3.42
CA LEU A 58 10.86 -3.57 -4.67
C LEU A 58 10.31 -2.13 -4.56
N LEU A 59 9.61 -1.81 -3.47
CA LEU A 59 9.10 -0.45 -3.20
C LEU A 59 10.24 0.57 -3.14
N SER A 60 11.34 0.23 -2.47
CA SER A 60 12.52 1.09 -2.38
C SER A 60 13.24 1.25 -3.71
N LEU A 61 13.43 0.17 -4.48
CA LEU A 61 14.03 0.24 -5.82
C LEU A 61 13.25 1.13 -6.80
N THR A 62 11.94 1.24 -6.59
CA THR A 62 11.05 2.06 -7.43
C THR A 62 10.77 3.44 -6.85
N GLY A 63 11.27 3.74 -5.65
CA GLY A 63 11.03 4.99 -4.92
C GLY A 63 9.57 5.16 -4.46
N LEU A 64 8.76 4.10 -4.51
CA LEU A 64 7.35 4.16 -4.08
C LEU A 64 7.20 4.28 -2.58
N ASP A 65 8.22 3.88 -1.81
CA ASP A 65 8.31 4.10 -0.35
C ASP A 65 8.35 5.58 0.04
N HIS A 66 8.72 6.49 -0.87
CA HIS A 66 8.61 7.94 -0.66
C HIS A 66 7.19 8.48 -0.90
N ALA A 67 6.42 7.80 -1.74
CA ALA A 67 5.07 8.23 -2.12
C ALA A 67 3.98 7.57 -1.27
N ILE A 68 4.27 6.40 -0.70
CA ILE A 68 3.33 5.54 0.01
C ILE A 68 3.89 5.25 1.41
N PRO A 69 3.22 5.71 2.48
CA PRO A 69 3.55 5.34 3.84
C PRO A 69 3.70 3.82 3.98
N THR A 70 4.92 3.39 4.34
CA THR A 70 5.27 1.97 4.46
C THR A 70 5.61 1.68 5.91
N HIS A 71 4.95 0.67 6.49
CA HIS A 71 5.10 0.31 7.89
C HIS A 71 5.54 -1.15 8.03
N ALA A 72 6.29 -1.44 9.10
CA ALA A 72 6.77 -2.80 9.37
C ALA A 72 5.67 -3.75 9.85
N THR A 73 4.57 -3.24 10.41
CA THR A 73 3.47 -4.03 10.97
C THR A 73 2.11 -3.37 10.71
N LEU A 74 1.06 -4.20 10.70
CA LEU A 74 -0.32 -3.74 10.53
C LEU A 74 -0.75 -2.78 11.63
N ASP A 75 -0.40 -3.07 12.88
CA ASP A 75 -0.70 -2.22 14.03
C ASP A 75 -0.17 -0.78 13.85
N ARG A 76 1.08 -0.65 13.38
CA ARG A 76 1.68 0.67 13.14
C ARG A 76 1.00 1.41 11.98
N ALA A 77 0.62 0.70 10.93
CA ALA A 77 -0.11 1.29 9.80
C ALA A 77 -1.48 1.82 10.24
N LEU A 78 -2.23 1.04 11.03
CA LEU A 78 -3.55 1.43 11.53
C LEU A 78 -3.51 2.59 12.52
N HIS A 79 -2.44 2.72 13.31
CA HIS A 79 -2.27 3.86 14.21
C HIS A 79 -1.77 5.13 13.50
N ALA A 80 -1.08 5.00 12.36
CA ALA A 80 -0.60 6.14 11.58
C ALA A 80 -1.67 6.75 10.66
N ALA A 81 -2.67 5.95 10.26
CA ALA A 81 -3.77 6.38 9.39
C ALA A 81 -4.95 7.04 10.14
N ARG A 82 -4.76 7.43 11.41
CA ARG A 82 -5.77 8.07 12.26
C ARG A 82 -5.58 9.58 12.37
#